data_AF-A0A519Z7R9-F1
#
_entry.id   AF-A0A519Z7R9-F1
#
_cell.length_a   1.000
_cell.length_b   1.000
_cell.length_c   1.000
_cell.angle_alpha   90.00
_cell.angle_beta   90.00
_cell.angle_gamma   90.00
#
_symmetry.space_group_name_H-M   'P 1'
#
loop_
_entity.id
_entity.type
_entity.pdbx_description
1 polymer ?
#
loop_
_entity_poly.entity_id
_entity_poly.type
_entity_poly.pdbx_seq_one_letter_code
_entity_poly.pdbx_strand_id
1 'polypeptide(L)' 'MDSILTEHDILRQEDKLYVAIKEGNITQLDELLHDNLLFILPSGETITKQVDLDVYRSGALE' A
#
# COMPACT_ATOMS: atom_id res chain seq x y z
N MET A 1 22.12 -17.51 -1.84
CA MET A 1 21.93 -17.40 -0.38
C MET A 1 20.55 -16.83 -0.20
N ASP A 2 19.59 -17.67 0.19
CA ASP A 2 18.25 -17.17 0.50
C ASP A 2 18.35 -16.38 1.80
N SER A 3 18.18 -15.06 1.71
CA SER A 3 18.10 -14.23 2.89
C SER A 3 16.80 -14.59 3.61
N ILE A 4 16.90 -15.06 4.85
CA ILE A 4 15.73 -15.34 5.68
C ILE A 4 15.03 -14.00 5.93
N LEU A 5 13.79 -13.87 5.46
CA LEU A 5 12.93 -12.74 5.79
C LEU A 5 12.60 -12.81 7.29
N THR A 6 12.92 -11.75 8.03
CA THR A 6 12.65 -11.68 9.46
C THR A 6 11.40 -10.86 9.77
N GLU A 7 10.86 -11.01 10.98
CA GLU A 7 9.79 -10.15 11.49
C GLU A 7 10.16 -8.67 11.40
N HIS A 8 11.41 -8.32 11.75
CA HIS A 8 11.91 -6.95 11.69
C HIS A 8 11.88 -6.39 10.26
N ASP A 9 12.17 -7.23 9.25
CA ASP A 9 12.11 -6.80 7.86
C ASP A 9 10.69 -6.47 7.41
N ILE A 10 9.70 -7.25 7.87
CA ILE A 10 8.28 -7.03 7.58
C ILE A 10 7.79 -5.77 8.29
N LEU A 11 8.04 -5.64 9.60
CA LEU A 11 7.63 -4.47 10.39
C LEU A 11 8.18 -3.17 9.80
N ARG A 12 9.42 -3.18 9.30
CA ARG A 12 10.01 -2.02 8.62
C ARG A 12 9.25 -1.63 7.34
N GLN A 13 8.70 -2.58 6.59
CA GLN A 13 7.88 -2.26 5.41
C GLN A 13 6.48 -1.79 5.81
N GLU A 14 5.89 -2.37 6.86
CA GLU A 14 4.61 -1.91 7.42
C GLU A 14 4.68 -0.46 7.90
N ASP A 15 5.75 -0.08 8.62
CA ASP A 15 5.96 1.29 9.08
C ASP A 15 6.08 2.28 7.89
N LYS A 16 6.76 1.88 6.81
CA LYS A 16 6.85 2.70 5.59
C LYS A 16 5.50 2.84 4.91
N LEU A 17 4.75 1.74 4.79
CA LEU A 17 3.42 1.74 4.21
C LEU A 17 2.49 2.66 5.00
N TYR A 18 2.51 2.57 6.32
CA TYR A 18 1.70 3.41 7.20
C TYR A 18 2.00 4.91 7.01
N VAL A 19 3.29 5.29 6.98
CA VAL A 19 3.70 6.68 6.73
C VAL A 19 3.27 7.14 5.34
N ALA A 20 3.48 6.32 4.31
CA ALA A 20 3.11 6.66 2.94
C ALA A 20 1.59 6.86 2.78
N ILE A 21 0.77 6.03 3.42
CA ILE A 21 -0.70 6.19 3.46
C ILE A 21 -1.04 7.52 4.15
N LYS A 22 -0.48 7.75 5.34
CA LYS A 22 -0.78 8.95 6.14
C LYS A 22 -0.42 10.26 5.44
N GLU A 23 0.68 10.26 4.68
CA GLU A 23 1.14 11.43 3.94
C GLU A 23 0.54 11.53 2.53
N GLY A 24 -0.24 10.52 2.10
CA GLY A 24 -0.71 10.42 0.72
C GLY A 24 0.41 10.35 -0.30
N ASN A 25 1.54 9.73 0.04
CA ASN A 25 2.74 9.65 -0.81
C ASN A 25 2.56 8.59 -1.90
N ILE A 26 1.92 8.99 -2.99
CA ILE A 26 1.59 8.12 -4.13
C ILE A 26 2.82 7.40 -4.69
N THR A 27 3.98 8.07 -4.77
CA THR A 27 5.21 7.46 -5.30
C THR A 27 5.69 6.31 -4.42
N GLN A 28 5.71 6.50 -3.09
CA GLN A 28 6.08 5.41 -2.17
C GLN A 28 5.04 4.28 -2.17
N LEU A 29 3.75 4.59 -2.25
CA LEU A 29 2.70 3.57 -2.34
C LEU A 29 2.84 2.75 -3.63
N ASP A 30 3.17 3.38 -4.76
CA ASP A 30 3.38 2.68 -6.02
C ASP A 30 4.57 1.70 -5.96
N GLU A 31 5.64 2.06 -5.25
CA GLU A 31 6.80 1.18 -5.03
C GLU A 31 6.53 0.03 -4.05
N LEU A 32 5.75 0.28 -3.00
CA LEU A 32 5.48 -0.70 -1.94
C LEU A 32 4.41 -1.73 -2.33
N LEU A 33 3.44 -1.34 -3.17
CA LEU A 33 2.30 -2.17 -3.54
C LEU A 33 2.58 -2.91 -4.85
N HIS A 34 2.44 -4.23 -4.84
CA HIS A 34 2.59 -5.06 -6.03
C HIS A 34 1.45 -4.82 -7.03
N ASP A 35 1.73 -4.87 -8.34
CA ASP A 35 0.76 -4.50 -9.38
C ASP A 35 -0.51 -5.37 -9.42
N ASN A 36 -0.37 -6.65 -9.04
CA ASN A 36 -1.48 -7.60 -8.95
C ASN A 36 -2.13 -7.65 -7.55
N LEU A 37 -1.86 -6.68 -6.68
CA LEU A 37 -2.50 -6.60 -5.36
C LEU A 37 -3.99 -6.30 -5.49
N LEU A 38 -4.78 -7.04 -4.71
CA LEU A 38 -6.21 -6.85 -4.56
C LEU A 38 -6.50 -6.42 -3.12
N PHE A 39 -7.17 -5.27 -2.97
CA PHE A 39 -7.68 -4.81 -1.68
C PHE A 39 -9.15 -5.20 -1.55
N ILE A 40 -9.54 -5.64 -0.35
CA ILE A 40 -10.94 -5.94 -0.02
C ILE A 40 -11.43 -4.83 0.91
N LEU A 41 -12.38 -4.04 0.45
CA LEU A 41 -13.00 -2.97 1.22
C LEU A 41 -13.99 -3.53 2.25
N PRO A 42 -14.39 -2.75 3.28
CA PRO A 42 -15.40 -3.20 4.25
C PRO A 42 -16.75 -3.62 3.63
N SER A 43 -17.07 -3.10 2.43
CA SER A 43 -18.25 -3.50 1.65
C SER A 43 -18.15 -4.91 1.05
N GLY A 44 -16.97 -5.53 1.08
CA GLY A 44 -16.64 -6.76 0.36
C GLY A 44 -16.26 -6.52 -1.11
N GLU A 45 -16.25 -5.27 -1.56
CA GLU A 45 -15.77 -4.92 -2.90
C GLU A 45 -14.26 -5.15 -3.00
N THR A 46 -13.83 -5.71 -4.12
CA THR A 46 -12.41 -5.92 -4.42
C THR A 46 -11.93 -4.84 -5.38
N ILE A 47 -10.92 -4.08 -5.00
CA ILE A 47 -10.30 -3.05 -5.82
C ILE A 47 -8.85 -3.38 -6.12
N THR A 48 -8.33 -2.82 -7.22
CA THR A 48 -6.93 -2.99 -7.64
C THR A 48 -6.05 -1.89 -7.04
N LYS A 49 -4.72 -2.10 -7.04
CA LYS A 49 -3.73 -1.06 -6.71
C LYS A 49 -4.00 0.27 -7.43
N GLN A 50 -4.30 0.23 -8.73
CA GLN A 50 -4.52 1.43 -9.52
C GLN A 50 -5.73 2.23 -9.03
N VAL A 51 -6.83 1.54 -8.71
CA VAL A 51 -8.05 2.17 -8.17
C VAL A 51 -7.76 2.81 -6.81
N ASP A 52 -7.02 2.12 -5.94
CA ASP A 52 -6.61 2.65 -4.64
C ASP A 52 -5.75 3.93 -4.79
N LEU A 53 -4.70 3.89 -5.61
CA LEU A 53 -3.82 5.05 -5.87
C LEU A 53 -4.56 6.25 -6.48
N ASP A 54 -5.58 6.00 -7.29
CA ASP A 54 -6.39 7.06 -7.89
C ASP A 54 -7.21 7.84 -6.85
N VAL A 55 -7.59 7.23 -5.73
CA VAL A 55 -8.27 7.91 -4.60
C VAL A 55 -7.35 8.95 -3.95
N TYR A 56 -6.05 8.62 -3.78
CA TYR A 56 -5.06 9.56 -3.27
C TYR A 56 -4.82 10.71 -4.25
N ARG A 57 -4.79 10.43 -5.55
CA ARG A 57 -4.63 11.45 -6.61
C ARG A 57 -5.81 12.42 -6.68
N SER A 58 -7.02 11.93 -6.46
CA SER A 58 -8.23 12.77 -6.49
C SER A 58 -8.39 13.64 -5.25
N GLY A 59 -7.55 13.45 -4.21
CA GLY A 59 -7.70 14.13 -2.92
C GLY A 59 -8.98 13.75 -2.19
N ALA A 60 -9.55 12.57 -2.50
CA ALA A 60 -10.83 12.12 -1.95
C ALA A 60 -10.71 11.51 -0.54
N LEU A 61 -9.48 11.32 -0.07
CA LEU A 61 -9.17 11.02 1.32
C LEU A 61 -9.20 12.34 2.11
N GLU A 62 -10.39 12.79 2.48
CA GLU A 62 -10.62 13.86 3.47
C GLU A 62 -10.52 13.33 4.91
#